data_AF-A0A925E4B2-F1
#
_entry.id   AF-A0A925E4B2-F1
#
_cell.length_a   1.000
_cell.length_b   1.000
_cell.length_c   1.000
_cell.angle_alpha   90.00
_cell.angle_beta   90.00
_cell.angle_gamma   90.00
#
_symmetry.space_group_name_H-M   'P 1'
#
loop_
_entity.id
_entity.type
_entity.pdbx_description
1 polymer ?
#
loop_
_entity_poly.entity_id
_entity_poly.type
_entity_poly.pdbx_seq_one_letter_code
_entity_poly.pdbx_strand_id
1 'polypeptide(L)'
;QTGGSLRDDELDDLASFIQNWDKGADWTIEDALAVNQYGIIPGPPGPPGEAGTPVGVDAAIIVPQLASVVGDPVRGDAIYNGRERTGMQQRLGCAGCHSNEAIAPPTEQKWDNAINIRLQLPQFAGYTVEQYLTESIVNPGAYTVPPYASGAMPANYGEQLTIQDMADILAYVHTFSTVDPYVAPPPGAEATGEAPMGEATAEATAAAGAMEMTPEATAEATAAAGS
;
A
#
# COMPACT_ATOMS: atom_id res chain seq x y z
N GLN A 1 20.72 11.19 17.92
CA GLN A 1 20.38 12.20 18.94
C GLN A 1 19.05 12.78 18.53
N THR A 2 17.99 12.48 19.29
CA THR A 2 16.64 13.01 19.06
C THR A 2 16.64 14.48 19.46
N GLY A 3 16.17 15.36 18.56
CA GLY A 3 16.26 16.82 18.73
C GLY A 3 15.57 17.32 20.00
N GLY A 4 16.27 18.17 20.76
CA GLY A 4 15.67 18.93 21.85
C GLY A 4 14.66 19.96 21.34
N SER A 5 13.96 20.63 22.25
CA SER A 5 13.13 21.78 21.89
C SER A 5 13.95 22.80 21.09
N LEU A 6 13.32 23.42 20.09
CA LEU A 6 13.91 24.55 19.37
C LEU A 6 14.37 25.61 20.38
N ARG A 7 15.55 26.18 20.14
CA ARG A 7 16.04 27.33 20.89
C ARG A 7 15.25 28.58 20.50
N ASP A 8 15.28 29.60 21.35
CA ASP A 8 14.53 30.85 21.11
C ASP A 8 14.93 31.53 19.79
N ASP A 9 16.22 31.46 19.38
CA ASP A 9 16.69 31.96 18.08
C ASP A 9 16.08 31.19 16.90
N GLU A 10 15.95 29.88 17.03
CA GLU A 10 15.36 29.02 16.00
C GLU A 10 13.85 29.26 15.86
N LEU A 11 13.18 29.61 16.96
CA LEU A 11 11.77 30.00 16.95
C LEU A 11 11.58 31.37 16.27
N ASP A 12 12.44 32.35 16.56
CA ASP A 12 12.38 33.68 15.94
C ASP A 12 12.68 33.63 14.43
N ASP A 13 13.66 32.82 14.02
CA ASP A 13 13.99 32.59 12.61
C ASP A 13 12.83 31.92 11.87
N LEU A 14 12.21 30.91 12.49
CA LEU A 14 11.03 30.24 11.92
C LEU A 14 9.83 31.19 11.81
N ALA A 15 9.56 31.98 12.84
CA ALA A 15 8.48 32.97 12.82
C ALA A 15 8.71 34.05 11.75
N SER A 16 9.95 34.48 11.57
CA SER A 16 10.33 35.43 10.52
C SER A 16 10.17 34.83 9.12
N PHE A 17 10.58 33.57 8.95
CA PHE A 17 10.39 32.84 7.69
C PHE A 17 8.90 32.73 7.32
N ILE A 18 8.05 32.31 8.27
CA ILE A 18 6.60 32.18 8.06
C ILE A 18 5.99 33.54 7.67
N GLN A 19 6.31 34.60 8.40
CA GLN A 19 5.77 35.95 8.12
C GLN A 19 6.27 36.53 6.80
N ASN A 20 7.52 36.24 6.40
CA ASN A 20 8.06 36.69 5.12
C ASN A 20 7.45 35.94 3.92
N TRP A 21 6.94 34.73 4.14
CA TRP A 21 6.31 33.93 3.10
C TRP A 21 4.79 34.15 3.01
N ASP A 22 4.18 34.71 4.06
CA ASP A 22 2.76 35.02 4.10
C ASP A 22 2.44 36.20 3.15
N LYS A 23 1.69 35.90 2.09
CA LYS A 23 1.15 36.92 1.17
C LYS A 23 -0.13 37.59 1.69
N GLY A 24 -0.61 37.23 2.90
CA GLY A 24 -1.80 37.80 3.49
C GLY A 24 -3.04 37.54 2.64
N ALA A 25 -3.63 38.59 2.05
CA ALA A 25 -4.78 38.46 1.15
C ALA A 25 -4.39 38.30 -0.33
N ASP A 26 -3.10 38.42 -0.68
CA ASP A 26 -2.59 38.46 -2.05
C ASP A 26 -2.24 37.06 -2.60
N TRP A 27 -2.76 35.99 -1.97
CA TRP A 27 -2.62 34.64 -2.47
C TRP A 27 -3.38 34.47 -3.80
N THR A 28 -2.71 33.88 -4.80
CA THR A 28 -3.30 33.62 -6.12
C THR A 28 -3.67 32.15 -6.30
N ILE A 29 -4.48 31.85 -7.32
CA ILE A 29 -4.78 30.45 -7.70
C ILE A 29 -3.50 29.77 -8.20
N GLU A 30 -2.65 30.49 -8.92
CA GLU A 30 -1.36 30.00 -9.39
C GLU A 30 -0.43 29.62 -8.22
N ASP A 31 -0.44 30.38 -7.12
CA ASP A 31 0.30 30.02 -5.91
C ASP A 31 -0.24 28.73 -5.28
N ALA A 32 -1.56 28.55 -5.24
CA ALA A 32 -2.18 27.33 -4.74
C ALA A 32 -1.83 26.11 -5.60
N LEU A 33 -1.72 26.28 -6.91
CA LEU A 33 -1.34 25.24 -7.87
C LEU A 33 0.17 24.94 -7.88
N ALA A 34 1.00 25.85 -7.35
CA ALA A 34 2.44 25.63 -7.18
C ALA A 34 2.78 24.79 -5.93
N VAL A 35 1.80 24.50 -5.08
CA VAL A 35 1.97 23.65 -3.90
C VAL A 35 2.16 22.20 -4.34
N ASN A 36 3.39 21.68 -4.21
CA ASN A 36 3.69 20.28 -4.50
C ASN A 36 3.13 19.31 -3.45
N GLN A 37 2.82 19.79 -2.24
CA GLN A 37 2.33 18.97 -1.14
C GLN A 37 1.45 19.80 -0.21
N TYR A 38 0.17 19.43 -0.08
CA TYR A 38 -0.72 20.02 0.91
C TYR A 38 -0.46 19.43 2.29
N GLY A 39 -0.74 20.22 3.34
CA GLY A 39 -0.72 19.72 4.71
C GLY A 39 -1.70 18.56 4.86
N ILE A 40 -1.18 17.40 5.27
CA ILE A 40 -1.99 16.22 5.57
C ILE A 40 -2.76 16.53 6.86
N ILE A 41 -4.08 16.68 6.75
CA ILE A 41 -4.93 16.78 7.93
C ILE A 41 -5.05 15.36 8.51
N PRO A 42 -4.67 15.14 9.79
CA PRO A 42 -4.90 13.86 10.43
C PRO A 42 -6.37 13.48 10.35
N GLY A 43 -6.65 12.22 10.02
CA GLY A 43 -8.01 11.72 10.13
C GLY A 43 -8.52 11.88 11.57
N PRO A 44 -9.85 11.89 11.79
CA PRO A 44 -10.35 11.76 13.14
C PRO A 44 -9.71 10.53 13.79
N PRO A 45 -9.20 10.63 15.04
CA PRO A 45 -8.56 9.50 15.69
C PRO A 45 -9.53 8.33 15.69
N GLY A 46 -9.10 7.20 15.12
CA GLY A 46 -9.86 5.96 15.17
C GLY A 46 -10.20 5.61 16.63
N PRO A 47 -11.31 4.90 16.87
CA PRO A 47 -11.69 4.50 18.23
C PRO A 47 -10.54 3.72 18.89
N PRO A 48 -10.27 3.93 20.20
CA PRO A 48 -9.28 3.14 20.94
C PRO A 48 -9.67 1.65 20.86
N GLY A 49 -8.85 0.88 20.13
CA GLY A 49 -9.23 -0.45 19.64
C GLY A 49 -9.34 -1.52 20.72
N GLU A 50 -10.51 -2.16 20.79
CA GLU A 50 -10.55 -3.61 21.01
C GLU A 50 -9.64 -4.30 19.98
N ALA A 51 -9.04 -5.44 20.32
CA ALA A 51 -8.21 -6.18 19.39
C ALA A 51 -9.03 -6.47 18.11
N GLY A 52 -8.61 -5.86 17.00
CA GLY A 52 -9.32 -6.01 15.73
C GLY A 52 -9.21 -7.43 15.17
N THR A 53 -9.83 -7.65 14.01
CA THR A 53 -9.65 -8.91 13.27
C THR A 53 -8.35 -8.84 12.47
N PRO A 54 -7.49 -9.88 12.50
CA PRO A 54 -6.33 -9.94 11.62
C PRO A 54 -6.70 -9.79 10.15
N VAL A 55 -5.88 -9.07 9.40
CA VAL A 55 -6.06 -8.81 7.97
C VAL A 55 -5.86 -10.08 7.12
N GLY A 56 -5.10 -11.05 7.62
CA GLY A 56 -4.80 -12.30 6.92
C GLY A 56 -3.64 -12.18 5.92
N VAL A 57 -3.48 -13.19 5.06
CA VAL A 57 -2.29 -13.33 4.18
C VAL A 57 -2.62 -13.33 2.69
N ASP A 58 -3.89 -13.27 2.32
CA ASP A 58 -4.33 -13.35 0.93
C ASP A 58 -4.64 -11.95 0.38
N ALA A 59 -3.73 -11.41 -0.44
CA ALA A 59 -3.90 -10.10 -1.05
C ALA A 59 -5.17 -10.01 -1.92
N ALA A 60 -5.63 -11.11 -2.52
CA ALA A 60 -6.85 -11.12 -3.33
C ALA A 60 -8.13 -10.90 -2.48
N ILE A 61 -8.07 -11.21 -1.19
CA ILE A 61 -9.15 -10.95 -0.22
C ILE A 61 -8.99 -9.56 0.41
N ILE A 62 -7.76 -9.15 0.70
CA ILE A 62 -7.46 -7.90 1.41
C ILE A 62 -7.75 -6.68 0.52
N VAL A 63 -7.30 -6.68 -0.74
CA VAL A 63 -7.40 -5.52 -1.63
C VAL A 63 -8.85 -5.04 -1.81
N PRO A 64 -9.86 -5.91 -2.05
CA PRO A 64 -11.25 -5.49 -2.08
C PRO A 64 -11.76 -4.86 -0.78
N GLN A 65 -11.24 -5.31 0.38
CA GLN A 65 -11.62 -4.76 1.68
C GLN A 65 -11.03 -3.36 1.92
N LEU A 66 -9.87 -3.05 1.33
CA LEU A 66 -9.27 -1.72 1.44
C LEU A 66 -10.17 -0.63 0.86
N ALA A 67 -11.03 -0.94 -0.12
CA ALA A 67 -12.01 0.02 -0.64
C ALA A 67 -13.08 0.43 0.39
N SER A 68 -13.26 -0.35 1.46
CA SER A 68 -14.22 -0.07 2.53
C SER A 68 -13.64 0.72 3.70
N VAL A 69 -12.37 1.14 3.62
CA VAL A 69 -11.71 1.95 4.63
C VAL A 69 -10.94 3.10 3.99
N VAL A 70 -10.75 4.17 4.75
CA VAL A 70 -9.92 5.31 4.34
C VAL A 70 -8.63 5.26 5.16
N GLY A 71 -7.48 5.20 4.48
CA GLY A 71 -6.18 5.21 5.13
C GLY A 71 -5.79 6.59 5.65
N ASP A 72 -5.34 6.66 6.90
CA ASP A 72 -4.71 7.84 7.49
C ASP A 72 -3.17 7.71 7.41
N PRO A 73 -2.50 8.48 6.55
CA PRO A 73 -1.05 8.41 6.42
C PRO A 73 -0.29 8.90 7.67
N VAL A 74 -0.89 9.73 8.53
CA VAL A 74 -0.28 10.16 9.81
C VAL A 74 -0.26 9.00 10.79
N ARG A 75 -1.37 8.25 10.89
CA ARG A 75 -1.42 7.03 11.68
C ARG A 75 -0.51 5.94 11.07
N GLY A 76 -0.50 5.83 9.75
CA GLY A 76 0.39 4.95 9.00
C GLY A 76 1.85 5.17 9.34
N ASP A 77 2.29 6.44 9.30
CA ASP A 77 3.63 6.87 9.71
C ASP A 77 3.95 6.50 11.17
N ALA A 78 2.98 6.62 12.07
CA ALA A 78 3.12 6.26 13.47
C ALA A 78 3.27 4.74 13.68
N ILE A 79 2.50 3.91 12.98
CA ILE A 79 2.62 2.45 12.99
C ILE A 79 3.94 2.01 12.35
N TYR A 80 4.26 2.56 11.18
CA TYR A 80 5.43 2.24 10.37
C TYR A 80 6.74 2.43 11.15
N ASN A 81 6.79 3.51 11.94
CA ASN A 81 7.92 3.89 12.78
C ASN A 81 7.81 3.36 14.23
N GLY A 82 6.83 2.50 14.53
CA GLY A 82 6.67 1.86 15.84
C GLY A 82 6.24 2.79 16.99
N ARG A 83 5.80 4.01 16.67
CA ARG A 83 5.31 5.01 17.64
C ARG A 83 3.92 4.64 18.15
N GLU A 84 3.06 4.12 17.28
CA GLU A 84 1.73 3.61 17.63
C GLU A 84 1.67 2.08 17.59
N ARG A 85 0.66 1.50 18.25
CA ARG A 85 0.33 0.09 18.14
C ARG A 85 -0.68 -0.12 17.01
N THR A 86 -0.61 -1.28 16.36
CA THR A 86 -1.65 -1.74 15.45
C THR A 86 -2.96 -2.00 16.19
N GLY A 87 -4.06 -2.19 15.45
CA GLY A 87 -5.32 -2.67 16.00
C GLY A 87 -5.22 -4.05 16.66
N MET A 88 -4.17 -4.82 16.38
CA MET A 88 -3.83 -6.08 17.07
C MET A 88 -2.94 -5.87 18.32
N GLN A 89 -2.79 -4.62 18.77
CA GLN A 89 -1.95 -4.22 19.90
C GLN A 89 -0.45 -4.54 19.73
N GLN A 90 0.02 -4.74 18.49
CA GLN A 90 1.43 -5.02 18.19
C GLN A 90 2.18 -3.72 17.88
N ARG A 91 3.48 -3.67 18.21
CA ARG A 91 4.37 -2.61 17.72
C ARG A 91 5.17 -3.15 16.55
N LEU A 92 5.06 -2.47 15.41
CA LEU A 92 5.83 -2.82 14.22
C LEU A 92 7.14 -2.02 14.19
N GLY A 93 8.00 -2.35 13.23
CA GLY A 93 9.31 -1.74 13.06
C GLY A 93 9.74 -1.70 11.60
N CYS A 94 8.83 -1.34 10.70
CA CYS A 94 9.04 -1.35 9.26
C CYS A 94 10.24 -0.46 8.87
N ALA A 95 10.31 0.74 9.45
CA ALA A 95 11.40 1.69 9.23
C ALA A 95 12.78 1.13 9.66
N GLY A 96 12.83 0.18 10.59
CA GLY A 96 14.08 -0.42 11.04
C GLY A 96 14.86 -1.12 9.92
N CYS A 97 14.16 -1.67 8.92
CA CYS A 97 14.78 -2.30 7.75
C CYS A 97 14.70 -1.45 6.49
N HIS A 98 13.68 -0.59 6.36
CA HIS A 98 13.40 0.17 5.14
C HIS A 98 13.87 1.62 5.16
N SER A 99 14.69 2.01 6.14
CA SER A 99 15.36 3.31 6.21
C SER A 99 16.74 3.31 5.54
N ASN A 100 17.25 2.14 5.15
CA ASN A 100 18.51 2.00 4.44
C ASN A 100 18.40 0.87 3.41
N GLU A 101 19.02 1.07 2.25
CA GLU A 101 18.91 0.13 1.12
C GLU A 101 19.72 -1.15 1.32
N ALA A 102 20.38 -1.35 2.46
CA ALA A 102 21.32 -2.44 2.68
C ALA A 102 20.63 -3.79 2.87
N ILE A 103 19.44 -3.81 3.49
CA ILE A 103 18.71 -5.05 3.82
C ILE A 103 17.28 -5.10 3.29
N ALA A 104 16.72 -3.96 2.88
CA ALA A 104 15.43 -3.90 2.23
C ALA A 104 15.33 -2.69 1.29
N PRO A 105 14.38 -2.66 0.34
CA PRO A 105 14.13 -1.48 -0.48
C PRO A 105 13.76 -0.28 0.40
N PRO A 106 14.26 0.92 0.11
CA PRO A 106 13.98 2.13 0.89
C PRO A 106 12.51 2.54 0.74
N THR A 107 11.91 3.03 1.82
CA THR A 107 10.47 3.35 1.88
C THR A 107 10.07 4.35 0.80
N GLU A 108 10.90 5.37 0.61
CA GLU A 108 10.68 6.52 -0.26
C GLU A 108 10.55 6.14 -1.74
N GLN A 109 11.04 4.97 -2.14
CA GLN A 109 11.02 4.53 -3.53
C GLN A 109 9.99 3.41 -3.79
N LYS A 110 9.32 2.88 -2.76
CA LYS A 110 8.52 1.65 -2.90
C LYS A 110 7.36 1.78 -3.87
N TRP A 111 6.59 2.87 -3.76
CA TRP A 111 5.40 3.09 -4.59
C TRP A 111 5.81 3.25 -6.06
N ASP A 112 6.73 4.17 -6.33
CA ASP A 112 7.22 4.44 -7.68
C ASP A 112 7.92 3.23 -8.29
N ASN A 113 8.72 2.48 -7.52
CA ASN A 113 9.35 1.26 -8.02
C ASN A 113 8.32 0.16 -8.30
N ALA A 114 7.23 0.07 -7.54
CA ALA A 114 6.15 -0.87 -7.84
C ALA A 114 5.59 -0.57 -9.24
N ILE A 115 5.20 0.68 -9.51
CA ILE A 115 4.66 1.12 -10.81
C ILE A 115 5.67 0.95 -11.95
N ASN A 116 6.85 1.55 -11.78
CA ASN A 116 7.82 1.74 -12.88
C ASN A 116 8.68 0.50 -13.16
N ILE A 117 8.80 -0.41 -12.19
CA ILE A 117 9.72 -1.56 -12.31
C ILE A 117 9.00 -2.88 -12.09
N ARG A 118 8.22 -3.02 -11.01
CA ARG A 118 7.65 -4.33 -10.62
C ARG A 118 6.48 -4.70 -11.51
N LEU A 119 5.49 -3.82 -11.66
CA LEU A 119 4.33 -4.08 -12.50
C LEU A 119 4.66 -4.17 -14.00
N GLN A 120 5.89 -3.83 -14.39
CA GLN A 120 6.40 -4.03 -15.76
C GLN A 120 6.87 -5.47 -16.02
N LEU A 121 7.00 -6.30 -14.98
CA LEU A 121 7.41 -7.70 -15.12
C LEU A 121 6.22 -8.57 -15.57
N PRO A 122 6.41 -9.53 -16.49
CA PRO A 122 5.31 -10.37 -16.99
C PRO A 122 4.53 -11.13 -15.91
N GLN A 123 5.19 -11.51 -14.81
CA GLN A 123 4.54 -12.22 -13.69
C GLN A 123 3.53 -11.36 -12.91
N PHE A 124 3.62 -10.03 -13.02
CA PHE A 124 2.73 -9.09 -12.36
C PHE A 124 1.77 -8.44 -13.36
N ALA A 125 1.58 -9.04 -14.53
CA ALA A 125 0.63 -8.58 -15.52
C ALA A 125 -0.79 -8.52 -14.89
N GLY A 126 -1.38 -7.33 -14.89
CA GLY A 126 -2.71 -7.08 -14.31
C GLY A 126 -2.74 -6.82 -12.81
N TYR A 127 -1.59 -6.82 -12.12
CA TYR A 127 -1.54 -6.39 -10.72
C TYR A 127 -1.72 -4.87 -10.60
N THR A 128 -2.39 -4.44 -9.52
CA THR A 128 -2.34 -3.05 -9.07
C THR A 128 -1.17 -2.84 -8.10
N VAL A 129 -0.86 -1.57 -7.81
CA VAL A 129 0.20 -1.20 -6.85
C VAL A 129 -0.17 -1.67 -5.45
N GLU A 130 -1.44 -1.46 -5.06
CA GLU A 130 -2.00 -1.89 -3.79
C GLU A 130 -1.90 -3.40 -3.64
N GLN A 131 -2.20 -4.17 -4.70
CA GLN A 131 -2.06 -5.62 -4.67
C GLN A 131 -0.62 -6.05 -4.45
N TYR A 132 0.33 -5.49 -5.20
CA TYR A 132 1.75 -5.81 -5.06
C TYR A 132 2.28 -5.46 -3.66
N LEU A 133 1.97 -4.26 -3.15
CA LEU A 133 2.44 -3.81 -1.84
C LEU A 133 1.77 -4.57 -0.70
N THR A 134 0.47 -4.85 -0.80
CA THR A 134 -0.26 -5.67 0.19
C THR A 134 0.34 -7.07 0.26
N GLU A 135 0.52 -7.74 -0.88
CA GLU A 135 1.15 -9.07 -0.94
C GLU A 135 2.57 -9.05 -0.38
N SER A 136 3.36 -8.01 -0.70
CA SER A 136 4.70 -7.83 -0.15
C SER A 136 4.71 -7.70 1.37
N ILE A 137 3.66 -7.16 1.98
CA ILE A 137 3.56 -6.99 3.43
C ILE A 137 3.12 -8.28 4.12
N VAL A 138 2.06 -8.92 3.63
CA VAL A 138 1.46 -10.09 4.31
C VAL A 138 2.06 -11.42 3.87
N ASN A 139 2.68 -11.46 2.70
CA ASN A 139 3.36 -12.62 2.12
C ASN A 139 4.70 -12.23 1.45
N PRO A 140 5.68 -11.73 2.21
CA PRO A 140 6.96 -11.25 1.66
C PRO A 140 7.80 -12.33 0.95
N GLY A 141 7.47 -13.60 1.16
CA GLY A 141 8.10 -14.74 0.49
C GLY A 141 7.58 -15.00 -0.92
N ALA A 142 6.41 -14.45 -1.31
CA ALA A 142 5.84 -14.64 -2.64
C ALA A 142 6.74 -14.06 -3.74
N TYR A 143 7.32 -12.89 -3.47
CA TYR A 143 8.31 -12.27 -4.34
C TYR A 143 9.34 -11.50 -3.52
N THR A 144 10.59 -11.94 -3.58
CA THR A 144 11.72 -11.23 -3.00
C THR A 144 12.44 -10.43 -4.09
N VAL A 145 12.50 -9.12 -3.90
CA VAL A 145 13.19 -8.19 -4.81
C VAL A 145 14.71 -8.46 -4.78
N PRO A 146 15.38 -8.71 -5.91
CA PRO A 146 16.85 -8.74 -5.94
C PRO A 146 17.44 -7.36 -5.62
N PRO A 147 18.55 -7.26 -4.87
CA PRO A 147 19.42 -8.35 -4.41
C PRO A 147 19.12 -8.84 -2.97
N TYR A 148 17.94 -8.53 -2.41
CA TYR A 148 17.66 -8.80 -1.00
C TYR A 148 17.51 -10.29 -0.69
N ALA A 149 17.89 -10.68 0.52
CA ALA A 149 17.75 -12.05 0.99
C ALA A 149 16.29 -12.37 1.30
N SER A 150 15.84 -13.57 0.91
CA SER A 150 14.53 -14.09 1.29
C SER A 150 14.43 -14.22 2.82
N GLY A 151 13.25 -13.95 3.37
CA GLY A 151 12.99 -14.01 4.81
C GLY A 151 13.50 -12.83 5.63
N ALA A 152 14.10 -11.80 5.00
CA ALA A 152 14.49 -10.57 5.70
C ALA A 152 13.29 -9.81 6.27
N MET A 153 12.14 -9.87 5.58
CA MET A 153 10.88 -9.28 6.05
C MET A 153 10.03 -10.35 6.78
N PRO A 154 9.55 -10.07 8.01
CA PRO A 154 8.72 -11.01 8.76
C PRO A 154 7.42 -11.40 8.02
N ALA A 155 7.12 -12.70 7.97
CA ALA A 155 5.96 -13.24 7.26
C ALA A 155 4.70 -13.40 8.14
N ASN A 156 4.64 -12.70 9.28
CA ASN A 156 3.53 -12.81 10.24
C ASN A 156 2.72 -11.51 10.37
N TYR A 157 2.93 -10.52 9.50
CA TYR A 157 2.19 -9.25 9.57
C TYR A 157 0.70 -9.40 9.30
N GLY A 158 0.28 -10.43 8.56
CA GLY A 158 -1.14 -10.77 8.39
C GLY A 158 -1.89 -11.04 9.70
N GLU A 159 -1.17 -11.46 10.76
CA GLU A 159 -1.71 -11.71 12.09
C GLU A 159 -1.65 -10.48 13.01
N GLN A 160 -0.87 -9.46 12.62
CA GLN A 160 -0.55 -8.29 13.45
C GLN A 160 -1.22 -7.01 12.97
N LEU A 161 -1.75 -7.01 11.75
CA LEU A 161 -2.41 -5.88 11.13
C LEU A 161 -3.91 -6.13 11.07
N THR A 162 -4.69 -5.09 11.28
CA THR A 162 -6.10 -5.03 10.86
C THR A 162 -6.19 -4.44 9.45
N ILE A 163 -7.38 -4.47 8.84
CA ILE A 163 -7.59 -3.83 7.54
C ILE A 163 -7.32 -2.32 7.57
N GLN A 164 -7.66 -1.64 8.67
CA GLN A 164 -7.38 -0.22 8.86
C GLN A 164 -5.87 0.04 8.96
N ASP A 165 -5.13 -0.79 9.71
CA ASP A 165 -3.68 -0.65 9.81
C ASP A 165 -2.99 -0.82 8.44
N MET A 166 -3.50 -1.74 7.60
CA MET A 166 -3.02 -1.91 6.23
C MET A 166 -3.28 -0.66 5.39
N ALA A 167 -4.50 -0.13 5.42
CA ALA A 167 -4.87 1.08 4.68
C ALA A 167 -4.01 2.29 5.09
N ASP A 168 -3.77 2.47 6.39
CA ASP A 168 -2.95 3.56 6.92
C ASP A 168 -1.49 3.43 6.47
N ILE A 169 -0.91 2.23 6.55
CA ILE A 169 0.47 1.97 6.10
C ILE A 169 0.60 2.23 4.60
N LEU A 170 -0.35 1.75 3.78
CA LEU A 170 -0.33 1.98 2.34
C LEU A 170 -0.47 3.47 2.01
N ALA A 171 -1.37 4.18 2.68
CA ALA A 171 -1.51 5.63 2.53
C ALA A 171 -0.21 6.36 2.87
N TYR A 172 0.47 5.97 3.96
CA TYR A 172 1.78 6.52 4.32
C TYR A 172 2.85 6.27 3.24
N VAL A 173 2.97 5.04 2.74
CA VAL A 173 3.93 4.71 1.68
C VAL A 173 3.60 5.46 0.38
N HIS A 174 2.31 5.66 0.08
CA HIS A 174 1.85 6.43 -1.06
C HIS A 174 2.27 7.91 -1.00
N THR A 175 2.43 8.49 0.20
CA THR A 175 2.87 9.91 0.33
C THR A 175 4.25 10.20 -0.27
N PHE A 176 5.06 9.17 -0.55
CA PHE A 176 6.36 9.31 -1.20
C PHE A 176 6.29 9.24 -2.73
N SER A 177 5.16 8.90 -3.31
CA SER A 177 5.06 8.72 -4.75
C SER A 177 5.17 10.05 -5.49
N THR A 178 5.94 10.03 -6.58
CA THR A 178 6.06 11.16 -7.51
C THR A 178 5.28 10.93 -8.81
N VAL A 179 4.90 9.69 -9.10
CA VAL A 179 4.16 9.32 -10.33
C VAL A 179 2.66 9.20 -10.12
N ASP A 180 2.24 8.94 -8.89
CA ASP A 180 0.85 8.89 -8.43
C ASP A 180 0.79 9.67 -7.11
N PRO A 181 0.72 11.02 -7.15
CA PRO A 181 0.78 11.80 -5.93
C PRO A 181 -0.40 11.49 -5.02
N TYR A 182 -0.13 11.15 -3.76
CA TYR A 182 -1.17 10.89 -2.78
C TYR A 182 -2.12 12.09 -2.64
N VAL A 183 -3.40 11.86 -2.90
CA VAL A 183 -4.47 12.84 -2.67
C VAL A 183 -5.25 12.40 -1.45
N ALA A 184 -5.20 13.20 -0.39
CA ALA A 184 -6.02 12.94 0.79
C ALA A 184 -7.51 12.98 0.42
N PRO A 185 -8.32 12.00 0.85
CA PRO A 185 -9.75 12.02 0.59
C PRO A 185 -10.40 13.26 1.23
N PRO A 186 -11.45 13.82 0.60
CA PRO A 186 -12.07 15.04 1.08
C PRO A 186 -12.60 14.86 2.51
N PRO A 187 -12.52 15.89 3.37
CA PRO A 187 -12.97 15.80 4.76
C PRO A 187 -14.41 15.29 4.87
N GLY A 188 -14.61 14.20 5.61
CA GLY A 188 -15.93 13.59 5.80
C GLY A 188 -16.40 12.65 4.66
N ALA A 189 -15.53 12.33 3.69
CA ALA A 189 -15.74 11.17 2.84
C ALA A 189 -15.63 9.91 3.70
N GLU A 190 -16.77 9.32 4.05
CA GLU A 190 -16.81 7.96 4.54
C GLU A 190 -16.30 7.02 3.44
N ALA A 191 -15.73 5.88 3.81
CA ALA A 191 -15.35 4.87 2.84
C ALA A 191 -16.60 4.44 2.06
N THR A 192 -16.76 4.98 0.85
CA THR A 192 -17.82 4.54 -0.04
C THR A 192 -17.40 3.17 -0.53
N GLY A 193 -18.12 2.12 -0.13
CA GLY A 193 -17.91 0.75 -0.60
C GLY A 193 -18.08 0.56 -2.12
N GLU A 194 -18.16 1.64 -2.89
CA GLU A 194 -18.12 1.67 -4.33
C GLU A 194 -16.68 1.92 -4.78
N ALA A 195 -16.03 0.88 -5.28
CA ALA A 195 -14.85 1.02 -6.11
C ALA A 195 -15.13 2.01 -7.25
N PRO A 196 -14.18 2.91 -7.62
CA PRO A 196 -14.32 3.64 -8.87
C PRO A 196 -14.12 2.61 -9.99
N MET A 197 -15.22 2.08 -10.51
CA MET A 197 -15.19 1.35 -11.77
C MET A 197 -14.77 2.33 -12.84
N GLY A 198 -13.48 2.34 -13.14
CA GLY A 198 -12.95 2.88 -14.38
C GLY A 198 -13.79 2.33 -15.53
N GLU A 199 -14.25 3.24 -16.36
CA GLU A 199 -15.11 3.00 -17.50
C GLU A 199 -14.43 2.01 -18.46
N ALA A 200 -14.73 0.72 -18.30
CA ALA A 200 -14.33 -0.32 -19.23
C ALA A 200 -15.12 -0.10 -20.53
N THR A 201 -14.55 0.67 -21.44
CA THR A 201 -15.00 0.70 -22.83
C THR A 201 -14.71 -0.67 -23.43
N ALA A 202 -15.77 -1.44 -23.60
CA ALA A 202 -15.76 -2.71 -24.28
C ALA A 202 -15.48 -2.50 -25.77
N GLU A 203 -14.33 -2.95 -26.26
CA GLU A 203 -14.23 -3.49 -27.63
C GLU A 203 -12.92 -4.28 -27.82
N ALA A 204 -13.03 -5.61 -27.89
CA ALA A 204 -12.35 -6.47 -28.88
C ALA A 204 -12.43 -7.95 -28.45
N THR A 205 -13.63 -8.53 -28.53
CA THR A 205 -13.78 -9.97 -28.70
C THR A 205 -13.75 -10.29 -30.19
N ALA A 206 -12.71 -10.97 -30.67
CA ALA A 206 -12.79 -11.96 -31.75
C ALA A 206 -11.41 -12.54 -32.10
N ALA A 207 -11.12 -13.75 -31.60
CA ALA A 207 -10.58 -14.87 -32.39
C ALA A 207 -10.15 -16.02 -31.45
N ALA A 208 -11.10 -16.88 -31.07
CA ALA A 208 -10.78 -18.23 -30.60
C ALA A 208 -11.36 -19.21 -31.63
N GLY A 209 -10.50 -19.69 -32.52
CA GLY A 209 -10.79 -20.76 -33.47
C GLY A 209 -10.72 -22.11 -32.76
N ALA A 210 -11.79 -22.89 -32.95
CA ALA A 210 -12.03 -24.24 -32.47
C ALA A 210 -10.87 -25.23 -32.67
N MET A 211 -10.71 -26.15 -31.71
CA MET A 211 -10.36 -27.53 -32.04
C MET A 211 -11.09 -28.52 -31.11
N GLU A 212 -11.89 -29.36 -31.73
CA GLU A 212 -12.81 -30.34 -31.15
C GLU A 212 -12.11 -31.48 -30.40
N MET A 213 -12.68 -31.87 -29.26
CA MET A 213 -12.42 -33.14 -28.59
C MET A 213 -13.47 -34.17 -29.03
N THR A 214 -13.05 -35.24 -29.70
CA THR A 214 -13.86 -36.46 -29.87
C THR A 214 -13.51 -37.49 -28.79
N PRO A 215 -14.48 -38.10 -28.09
CA PRO A 215 -14.23 -39.24 -27.22
C PRO A 215 -14.48 -40.55 -27.98
N GLU A 216 -13.63 -41.55 -27.77
CA GLU A 216 -13.98 -42.93 -28.11
C GLU A 216 -13.60 -43.85 -26.95
N ALA A 217 -14.62 -44.51 -26.42
CA ALA A 217 -14.53 -45.56 -25.43
C ALA A 217 -14.82 -46.89 -26.14
N THR A 218 -13.99 -47.90 -25.92
CA THR A 218 -14.42 -49.30 -25.95
C THR A 218 -13.61 -50.13 -24.96
N ALA A 219 -14.32 -50.76 -24.03
CA ALA A 219 -13.85 -51.87 -23.23
C ALA A 219 -13.96 -53.17 -24.04
N GLU A 220 -13.01 -54.10 -23.89
CA GLU A 220 -13.35 -55.52 -23.79
C GLU A 220 -12.22 -56.32 -23.13
N ALA A 221 -12.61 -57.27 -22.29
CA ALA A 221 -11.78 -58.19 -21.54
C ALA A 221 -11.57 -59.49 -22.33
N THR A 222 -10.49 -60.23 -22.06
CA THR A 222 -10.55 -61.67 -21.65
C THR A 222 -9.16 -62.32 -21.52
N ALA A 223 -8.93 -62.85 -20.31
CA ALA A 223 -8.31 -64.12 -19.90
C ALA A 223 -7.03 -64.67 -20.60
N ALA A 224 -5.98 -64.91 -19.78
CA ALA A 224 -5.25 -66.18 -19.80
C ALA A 224 -4.67 -66.50 -18.41
N ALA A 225 -4.84 -67.75 -17.99
CA ALA A 225 -4.53 -68.33 -16.69
C ALA A 225 -3.03 -68.62 -16.48
N GLY A 226 -2.62 -68.79 -15.22
CA GLY A 226 -1.34 -69.44 -14.91
C GLY A 226 -0.82 -69.31 -13.48
N SER A 227 -1.50 -69.95 -12.50
CA SER A 227 -0.99 -70.64 -11.29
C SER A 227 -1.88 -70.41 -10.07
#